data_AF-A0A8H5BH44-F1
#
_entry.id   AF-A0A8H5BH44-F1
#
_cell.length_a   1.000
_cell.length_b   1.000
_cell.length_c   1.000
_cell.angle_alpha   90.00
_cell.angle_beta   90.00
_cell.angle_gamma   90.00
#
_symmetry.space_group_name_H-M   'P 1'
#
loop_
_entity.id
_entity.type
_entity.pdbx_description
1 polymer ?
#
loop_
_entity_poly.entity_id
_entity_poly.type
_entity_poly.pdbx_seq_one_letter_code
_entity_poly.pdbx_strand_id
1 'polypeptide(L)'
;MFLSPPLLWITINPCDLHDPIAQVFAGENIDMNAFIATMGPDADTRTKNVANDPYALAKFFHFMIRAILKTLFSIESTSYKVNSSEGHILEV
;
A
#
# COMPACT_ATOMS: atom_id res chain seq x y z
N MET A 1 -30.16 -10.81 -21.23
CA MET A 1 -29.28 -11.68 -20.42
C MET A 1 -28.74 -10.79 -19.31
N PHE A 2 -29.22 -10.96 -18.08
CA PHE A 2 -28.77 -10.18 -16.93
C PHE A 2 -27.57 -10.95 -16.36
N LEU A 3 -26.34 -10.56 -16.71
CA LEU A 3 -25.19 -11.04 -15.96
C LEU A 3 -25.26 -10.36 -14.60
N SER A 4 -25.45 -11.14 -13.54
CA SER A 4 -25.27 -10.65 -12.18
C SER A 4 -23.89 -10.00 -12.10
N PRO A 5 -23.76 -8.78 -11.54
CA PRO A 5 -22.46 -8.15 -11.40
C PRO A 5 -21.53 -9.05 -10.59
N PRO A 6 -20.22 -9.10 -10.92
CA PRO A 6 -19.27 -9.92 -10.19
C PRO A 6 -19.26 -9.50 -8.71
N LEU A 7 -19.45 -10.48 -7.82
CA LEU A 7 -19.37 -10.30 -6.37
C LEU A 7 -18.02 -10.79 -5.88
N LEU A 8 -17.22 -9.90 -5.30
CA LEU A 8 -15.93 -10.22 -4.71
C LEU A 8 -15.95 -9.93 -3.21
N TRP A 9 -15.60 -10.91 -2.39
CA TRP A 9 -15.31 -10.73 -0.97
C TRP A 9 -13.80 -10.90 -0.76
N ILE A 10 -13.14 -9.86 -0.27
CA ILE A 10 -11.68 -9.83 -0.12
C ILE A 10 -11.27 -9.10 1.15
N THR A 11 -10.22 -9.61 1.81
CA THR A 11 -9.52 -8.94 2.91
C THR A 11 -8.11 -8.62 2.44
N ILE A 12 -7.69 -7.35 2.51
CA ILE A 12 -6.34 -6.91 2.18
C ILE A 12 -5.66 -6.46 3.48
N ASN A 13 -4.56 -7.11 3.84
CA ASN A 13 -3.81 -6.83 5.06
C ASN A 13 -2.33 -6.53 4.74
N PRO A 14 -1.94 -5.25 4.61
CA PRO A 14 -0.54 -4.86 4.43
C PRO A 14 0.32 -5.33 5.61
N CYS A 15 1.54 -5.81 5.34
CA CYS A 15 2.49 -6.25 6.37
C CYS A 15 3.69 -5.31 6.39
N ASP A 16 4.09 -4.84 7.55
CA ASP A 16 5.20 -3.89 7.74
C ASP A 16 6.55 -4.56 8.04
N LEU A 17 6.53 -5.74 8.67
CA LEU A 17 7.73 -6.49 9.05
C LEU A 17 8.48 -7.06 7.84
N HIS A 18 7.72 -7.52 6.84
CA HIS A 18 8.27 -8.22 5.68
C HIS A 18 8.21 -7.40 4.39
N ASP A 19 7.68 -6.18 4.43
CA ASP A 19 7.59 -5.32 3.25
C ASP A 19 8.72 -4.28 3.23
N PRO A 20 9.64 -4.35 2.25
CA PRO A 20 10.68 -3.34 2.08
C PRO A 20 10.13 -1.93 1.83
N ILE A 21 8.90 -1.78 1.34
CA ILE A 21 8.28 -0.47 1.11
C ILE A 21 8.12 0.29 2.43
N ALA A 22 7.85 -0.40 3.54
CA ALA A 22 7.77 0.24 4.86
C ALA A 22 9.08 0.96 5.23
N GLN A 23 10.22 0.46 4.75
CA GLN A 23 11.53 1.04 5.03
C GLN A 23 11.79 2.35 4.29
N VAL A 24 11.14 2.57 3.15
CA VAL A 24 11.18 3.87 2.44
C VAL A 24 10.66 4.98 3.38
N PHE A 25 9.61 4.70 4.14
CA PHE A 25 9.03 5.65 5.09
C PHE A 25 9.90 5.85 6.34
N ALA A 26 10.74 4.87 6.67
CA ALA A 26 11.73 4.91 7.75
C ALA A 26 13.06 5.58 7.32
N GLY A 27 13.19 5.98 6.05
CA GLY A 27 14.35 6.72 5.53
C GLY A 27 15.43 5.86 4.88
N GLU A 28 15.19 4.57 4.65
CA GLU A 28 16.12 3.72 3.90
C GLU A 28 16.19 4.14 2.43
N ASN A 29 17.39 4.06 1.84
CA ASN A 29 17.62 4.44 0.45
C ASN A 29 17.29 3.28 -0.50
N ILE A 30 16.01 3.15 -0.84
CA ILE A 30 15.49 2.12 -1.74
C ILE A 30 15.05 2.80 -3.04
N ASP A 31 15.69 2.46 -4.15
CA ASP A 31 15.28 2.93 -5.47
C ASP A 31 14.03 2.16 -5.93
N MET A 32 12.89 2.85 -6.01
CA MET A 32 11.63 2.26 -6.47
C MET A 32 11.66 1.80 -7.93
N ASN A 33 12.56 2.35 -8.75
CA ASN A 33 12.75 1.91 -10.15
C ASN A 33 13.65 0.69 -10.27
N ALA A 34 14.46 0.41 -9.23
CA ALA A 34 15.39 -0.73 -9.16
C ALA A 34 15.13 -1.58 -7.90
N PHE A 35 13.86 -1.70 -7.49
CA PHE A 35 13.44 -2.18 -6.18
C PHE A 35 14.11 -3.48 -5.72
N ILE A 36 14.17 -4.49 -6.60
CA ILE A 36 14.76 -5.80 -6.27
C ILE A 36 16.24 -5.66 -5.92
N ALA A 37 16.97 -4.83 -6.67
CA ALA A 37 18.40 -4.63 -6.45
C ALA A 37 18.68 -3.80 -5.18
N THR A 38 17.71 -3.00 -4.74
CA THR A 38 17.87 -2.06 -3.62
C THR A 38 16.91 -2.35 -2.48
N MET A 39 16.43 -3.59 -2.29
CA MET A 39 15.28 -3.94 -1.43
C MET A 39 15.48 -3.72 0.09
N GLY A 40 16.37 -2.82 0.47
CA GLY A 40 16.59 -2.39 1.83
C GLY A 40 17.35 -3.43 2.65
N PRO A 41 17.42 -3.18 3.97
CA PRO A 41 18.18 -4.02 4.88
C PRO A 41 17.44 -5.33 5.20
N ASP A 42 18.12 -6.23 5.91
CA ASP A 42 17.59 -7.52 6.36
C ASP A 42 16.42 -7.39 7.36
N ALA A 43 15.73 -8.50 7.65
CA ALA A 43 14.52 -8.51 8.48
C ALA A 43 14.71 -7.97 9.90
N ASP A 44 15.86 -8.21 10.53
CA ASP A 44 16.11 -7.75 11.89
C ASP A 44 16.31 -6.24 11.89
N THR A 45 17.04 -5.72 10.91
CA THR A 45 17.25 -4.28 10.74
C THR A 45 15.94 -3.58 10.43
N ARG A 46 15.09 -4.14 9.56
CA ARG A 46 13.76 -3.59 9.26
C ARG A 46 12.89 -3.46 10.51
N THR A 47 12.90 -4.50 11.35
CA THR A 47 12.13 -4.52 12.60
C THR A 47 12.61 -3.44 13.56
N LYS A 48 13.93 -3.24 13.67
CA LYS A 48 14.51 -2.17 14.49
C LYS A 48 14.15 -0.79 13.97
N ASN A 49 14.19 -0.57 12.65
CA ASN A 49 13.82 0.70 12.04
C ASN A 49 12.36 1.07 12.35
N VAL A 50 11.45 0.11 12.21
CA VAL A 50 10.03 0.30 12.53
C VAL A 50 9.81 0.55 14.02
N ALA A 51 10.50 -0.18 14.90
CA ALA A 51 10.41 0.03 16.35
C ALA A 51 10.94 1.40 16.78
N ASN A 52 11.96 1.92 16.10
CA ASN A 52 12.56 3.23 16.38
C ASN A 52 11.75 4.41 15.82
N ASP A 53 11.01 4.20 14.72
CA ASP A 53 10.14 5.21 14.10
C ASP A 53 8.71 4.68 13.88
N PRO A 54 7.86 4.65 14.93
CA PRO A 54 6.46 4.26 14.78
C PRO A 54 5.65 5.23 13.91
N TYR A 55 6.14 6.46 13.68
CA TYR A 55 5.48 7.41 12.79
C TYR A 55 5.72 7.06 11.31
N ALA A 56 6.89 6.53 10.95
CA ALA A 56 7.13 5.92 9.64
C ALA A 56 6.10 4.83 9.33
N LEU A 57 5.82 3.98 10.31
CA LEU A 57 4.84 2.90 10.17
C LEU A 57 3.42 3.43 9.94
N ALA A 58 3.01 4.46 10.68
CA ALA A 58 1.72 5.11 10.49
C ALA A 58 1.59 5.72 9.08
N LYS A 59 2.66 6.37 8.57
CA LYS A 59 2.69 6.89 7.19
C LYS A 59 2.60 5.78 6.16
N PHE A 60 3.29 4.66 6.37
CA PHE A 60 3.22 3.49 5.50
C PHE A 60 1.79 2.95 5.39
N PHE A 61 1.12 2.67 6.52
CA PHE A 61 -0.25 2.15 6.48
C PHE A 61 -1.23 3.14 5.87
N HIS A 62 -1.09 4.44 6.19
CA HIS A 62 -1.90 5.48 5.58
C HIS A 62 -1.72 5.53 4.06
N PHE A 63 -0.47 5.44 3.58
CA PHE A 63 -0.15 5.38 2.17
C PHE A 63 -0.74 4.13 1.51
N MET A 64 -0.54 2.95 2.10
CA MET A 64 -1.02 1.67 1.54
C MET A 64 -2.54 1.65 1.36
N ILE A 65 -3.30 2.10 2.37
CA ILE A 65 -4.76 2.18 2.28
C ILE A 65 -5.18 3.11 1.14
N ARG A 66 -4.55 4.27 1.02
CA ARG A 66 -4.85 5.23 -0.06
C ARG A 66 -4.44 4.70 -1.43
N ALA A 67 -3.31 4.02 -1.53
CA ALA A 67 -2.85 3.39 -2.76
C ALA A 67 -3.85 2.32 -3.20
N ILE A 68 -4.25 1.40 -2.31
CA ILE A 68 -5.26 0.37 -2.60
C ILE A 68 -6.58 1.00 -3.06
N LEU A 69 -7.11 1.97 -2.32
CA LEU A 69 -8.37 2.63 -2.69
C LEU A 69 -8.26 3.31 -4.06
N LYS A 70 -7.16 4.01 -4.33
CA LYS A 70 -6.98 4.75 -5.58
C LYS A 70 -6.68 3.85 -6.77
N THR A 71 -5.77 2.90 -6.64
CA THR A 71 -5.29 2.10 -7.78
C THR A 71 -6.16 0.88 -8.04
N LEU A 72 -6.67 0.24 -6.99
CA LEU A 72 -7.47 -0.95 -7.15
C LEU A 72 -8.94 -0.56 -7.40
N PHE A 73 -9.48 0.35 -6.59
CA PHE A 73 -10.90 0.69 -6.62
C PHE A 73 -11.22 2.01 -7.35
N SER A 74 -10.22 2.75 -7.85
CA SER A 74 -10.41 4.10 -8.43
C SER A 74 -11.17 5.06 -7.51
N ILE A 75 -10.95 4.94 -6.19
CA ILE A 75 -11.53 5.79 -5.16
C ILE A 75 -10.48 6.78 -4.68
N GLU A 76 -10.78 8.07 -4.83
CA GLU A 76 -9.95 9.16 -4.33
C GLU A 76 -10.67 9.93 -3.22
N SER A 77 -10.09 9.92 -2.03
CA SER A 77 -10.56 10.69 -0.88
C SER A 77 -9.68 11.91 -0.63
N THR A 78 -10.31 13.08 -0.57
CA THR A 78 -9.73 14.36 -0.14
C THR A 78 -10.40 14.81 1.16
N SER A 79 -9.88 15.83 1.83
CA SER A 79 -10.43 16.33 3.09
C SER A 79 -11.91 16.77 3.02
N TYR A 80 -12.44 17.03 1.83
CA TYR A 80 -13.78 17.60 1.64
C TYR A 80 -14.67 16.79 0.70
N LYS A 81 -14.10 15.86 -0.06
CA LYS A 81 -14.81 15.14 -1.11
C LYS A 81 -14.19 13.76 -1.36
N VAL A 82 -15.06 12.78 -1.58
CA VAL A 82 -14.70 11.47 -2.12
C VAL A 82 -15.21 11.39 -3.55
N ASN A 83 -14.34 11.01 -4.49
CA ASN A 83 -14.71 10.71 -5.87
C ASN A 83 -14.44 9.22 -6.14
N SER A 84 -15.28 8.59 -6.95
CA SER A 84 -15.10 7.19 -7.37
C SER A 84 -15.46 7.06 -8.84
N SER A 85 -14.65 6.32 -9.59
CA SER A 85 -14.94 5.88 -10.96
C SER A 85 -14.86 4.35 -11.04
N GLU A 86 -15.02 3.80 -12.25
CA GLU A 86 -14.80 2.36 -12.46
C GLU A 86 -13.38 1.97 -12.05
N GLY A 87 -13.28 0.96 -11.17
CA GLY A 87 -12.04 0.44 -10.63
C GLY A 87 -11.41 -0.59 -11.56
N HIS A 88 -10.08 -0.65 -11.59
CA HIS A 88 -9.34 -1.58 -12.47
C HIS A 88 -9.61 -3.07 -12.19
N ILE A 89 -10.16 -3.42 -11.03
CA ILE A 89 -10.59 -4.80 -10.70
C ILE A 89 -11.87 -5.24 -11.42
N LEU A 90 -12.59 -4.31 -12.03
CA LEU A 90 -13.85 -4.58 -12.76
C LEU A 90 -13.66 -4.54 -14.28
N GLU A 91 -12.46 -4.20 -14.78
CA GLU A 91 -12.09 -4.31 -16.19
C GLU A 91 -11.82 -5.79 -16.53
N VAL A 92 -12.89 -6.59 -16.70
CA VAL A 92 -12.83 -7.97 -17.20
C VAL A 92 -13.81 -8.16 -18.35
#